data_AF-A0A1S0TE27-F1
#
_entry.id   AF-A0A1S0TE27-F1
#
_cell.length_a   1.000
_cell.length_b   1.000
_cell.length_c   1.000
_cell.angle_alpha   90.00
_cell.angle_beta   90.00
_cell.angle_gamma   90.00
#
_symmetry.space_group_name_H-M   'P 1'
#
loop_
_entity.id
_entity.type
_entity.pdbx_description
1 polymer ?
#
loop_
_entity_poly.entity_id
_entity_poly.type
_entity_poly.pdbx_seq_one_letter_code
_entity_poly.pdbx_strand_id
1 'polypeptide(L)' 'RRKIRAATARKERLWPDGVIPYDISDNFTGEHKRLFQRAMRHWENNTCITFIPRQPEHHNYIVFTVDKCG' A
#
# COMPACT_ATOMS: atom_id res chain seq x y z
N ARG A 1 -15.70 15.77 -24.83
CA ARG A 1 -16.00 14.55 -24.02
C ARG A 1 -14.93 14.46 -22.92
N ARG A 2 -15.29 14.58 -21.63
CA ARG A 2 -14.31 14.55 -20.52
C ARG A 2 -13.78 13.11 -20.35
N LYS A 3 -12.45 12.92 -20.40
CA LYS A 3 -11.84 11.62 -20.08
C LYS A 3 -12.19 11.28 -18.63
N ILE A 4 -12.79 10.11 -18.43
CA ILE A 4 -13.13 9.61 -17.11
C ILE A 4 -11.80 9.33 -16.39
N ARG A 5 -11.71 9.72 -15.11
CA ARG A 5 -10.51 9.44 -14.30
C ARG A 5 -10.46 7.94 -14.01
N ALA A 6 -9.25 7.37 -13.95
CA ALA A 6 -9.07 5.97 -13.59
C ALA A 6 -9.25 5.69 -12.09
N ALA A 7 -9.36 6.74 -11.26
CA ALA A 7 -9.62 6.61 -9.83
C ALA A 7 -11.05 6.11 -9.56
N THR A 8 -11.20 5.21 -8.59
CA THR A 8 -12.53 4.73 -8.19
C THR A 8 -13.34 5.83 -7.51
N ALA A 9 -14.64 5.88 -7.79
CA ALA A 9 -15.59 6.76 -7.09
C ALA A 9 -16.23 6.09 -5.86
N ARG A 10 -15.99 4.78 -5.66
CA ARG A 10 -16.60 3.97 -4.60
C ARG A 10 -15.82 4.14 -3.31
N LYS A 11 -16.43 4.78 -2.30
CA LYS A 11 -15.78 5.09 -1.01
C LYS A 11 -15.39 3.84 -0.23
N GLU A 12 -16.15 2.76 -0.39
CA GLU A 12 -15.89 1.46 0.26
C GLU A 12 -14.61 0.77 -0.23
N ARG A 13 -14.01 1.24 -1.34
CA ARG A 13 -12.73 0.76 -1.85
C ARG A 13 -11.54 1.59 -1.37
N LEU A 14 -11.79 2.66 -0.61
CA LEU A 14 -10.75 3.50 -0.06
C LEU A 14 -10.30 2.97 1.29
N TRP A 15 -9.02 3.16 1.60
CA TRP A 15 -8.47 2.85 2.91
C TRP A 15 -9.03 3.81 3.96
N PRO A 16 -9.63 3.29 5.05
CA PRO A 16 -10.09 4.12 6.16
C PRO A 16 -8.95 4.97 6.71
N ASP A 17 -9.23 6.26 6.94
CA ASP A 17 -8.27 7.24 7.47
C ASP A 17 -6.94 7.37 6.70
N GLY A 18 -6.88 6.85 5.47
CA GLY A 18 -5.65 6.79 4.69
C GLY A 18 -4.61 5.83 5.26
N VAL A 19 -4.97 4.95 6.19
CA VAL A 19 -4.07 3.99 6.83
C VAL A 19 -4.02 2.71 6.01
N ILE A 20 -2.82 2.33 5.57
CA ILE A 20 -2.57 1.10 4.80
C ILE A 20 -1.70 0.17 5.64
N PRO A 21 -2.30 -0.86 6.26
CA PRO A 21 -1.53 -1.92 6.89
C PRO A 21 -0.78 -2.74 5.84
N TYR A 22 0.49 -3.03 6.08
CA TYR A 22 1.31 -3.81 5.17
C TYR A 22 2.07 -4.95 5.86
N ASP A 23 2.37 -5.97 5.08
CA ASP A 23 3.27 -7.05 5.43
C ASP A 23 4.27 -7.29 4.28
N ILE A 24 5.48 -7.73 4.60
CA ILE A 24 6.53 -8.02 3.62
C ILE A 24 6.99 -9.45 3.81
N SER A 25 6.78 -10.27 2.78
CA SER A 25 7.24 -11.66 2.77
C SER A 25 8.74 -11.78 3.07
N ASP A 26 9.14 -12.84 3.76
CA ASP A 26 10.56 -13.10 4.07
C ASP A 26 11.41 -13.43 2.84
N ASN A 27 10.79 -13.67 1.70
CA ASN A 27 11.47 -13.93 0.42
C ASN A 27 12.18 -12.70 -0.18
N PHE A 28 12.13 -11.54 0.48
CA PHE A 28 12.80 -10.31 0.04
C PHE A 28 14.12 -10.06 0.75
N THR A 29 15.14 -9.71 -0.03
CA THR A 29 16.43 -9.24 0.51
C THR A 29 16.29 -7.90 1.23
N GLY A 30 17.28 -7.56 2.06
CA GLY A 30 17.31 -6.27 2.76
C GLY A 30 17.29 -5.05 1.83
N GLU A 31 17.84 -5.17 0.63
CA GLU A 31 17.79 -4.11 -0.39
C GLU A 31 16.35 -3.87 -0.88
N HIS A 32 15.62 -4.93 -1.21
CA HIS A 32 14.22 -4.84 -1.60
C HIS A 32 13.37 -4.23 -0.48
N LYS A 33 13.58 -4.65 0.78
CA LYS A 33 12.89 -4.08 1.95
C LYS A 33 13.12 -2.57 2.08
N ARG A 34 14.36 -2.09 1.86
CA ARG A 34 14.69 -0.64 1.84
C ARG A 34 13.99 0.08 0.68
N LEU A 35 13.92 -0.55 -0.50
CA LEU A 35 13.24 0.03 -1.66
C LEU A 35 11.74 0.22 -1.38
N PHE A 36 11.08 -0.79 -0.80
CA PHE A 36 9.67 -0.69 -0.42
C PHE A 36 9.44 0.42 0.60
N GLN A 37 10.28 0.50 1.64
CA GLN A 37 10.21 1.59 2.63
C GLN A 37 10.42 2.97 2.00
N ARG A 38 11.33 3.11 1.04
CA ARG A 38 11.52 4.36 0.31
C ARG A 38 10.28 4.75 -0.49
N ALA A 39 9.64 3.78 -1.14
CA ALA A 39 8.41 4.01 -1.89
C ALA A 39 7.25 4.40 -0.96
N MET A 40 7.07 3.72 0.19
CA MET A 40 6.06 4.08 1.19
C MET A 40 6.25 5.53 1.67
N ARG A 41 7.48 5.90 2.08
CA ARG A 41 7.80 7.28 2.50
C ARG A 41 7.51 8.32 1.41
N HIS A 42 7.73 7.98 0.14
CA HIS A 42 7.41 8.89 -0.94
C HIS A 42 5.92 9.22 -0.95
N TRP A 43 5.04 8.23 -0.77
CA TRP A 43 3.61 8.47 -0.67
C TRP A 43 3.23 9.26 0.58
N GLU A 44 3.79 8.92 1.74
CA GLU A 44 3.51 9.64 3.00
C GLU A 44 3.94 11.11 2.95
N ASN A 45 5.01 11.43 2.23
CA ASN A 45 5.49 12.80 2.09
C ASN A 45 4.67 13.65 1.10
N ASN A 46 3.93 13.01 0.18
CA ASN A 46 3.22 13.69 -0.91
C ASN A 46 1.69 13.58 -0.80
N THR A 47 1.19 12.77 0.13
CA THR A 47 -0.23 12.49 0.33
C THR A 47 -0.53 12.32 1.82
N CYS A 48 -1.81 12.26 2.19
CA CYS A 48 -2.23 11.96 3.56
C CYS A 48 -2.30 10.46 3.89
N ILE A 49 -1.71 9.61 3.05
CA ILE A 49 -1.66 8.15 3.28
C ILE A 49 -0.56 7.85 4.30
N THR A 50 -0.78 6.86 5.16
CA THR A 50 0.20 6.35 6.12
C THR A 50 0.34 4.83 6.02
N PHE A 51 1.56 4.32 6.18
CA PHE A 51 1.84 2.88 6.16
C PHE A 51 2.21 2.39 7.55
N ILE A 52 1.54 1.33 8.00
CA ILE A 52 1.79 0.73 9.32
C ILE A 52 2.07 -0.77 9.20
N PRO A 53 2.95 -1.33 10.04
CA PRO A 53 3.10 -2.78 10.14
C PRO A 53 1.75 -3.42 10.48
N ARG A 54 1.41 -4.50 9.78
CA ARG A 54 0.16 -5.21 10.01
C ARG A 54 0.05 -5.68 11.47
N GLN A 55 -1.15 -5.57 12.03
CA GLN A 55 -1.55 -6.12 13.32
C GLN A 55 -2.68 -7.14 13.10
N PRO A 56 -2.91 -8.08 14.04
CA PRO A 56 -3.96 -9.11 13.90
C PRO A 56 -5.36 -8.54 13.65
N GLU A 57 -5.66 -7.34 14.14
CA GLU A 57 -6.96 -6.67 14.01
C GLU A 57 -7.19 -6.10 12.60
N HIS A 58 -6.14 -5.94 11.79
CA HIS A 58 -6.25 -5.45 10.43
C HIS A 58 -6.73 -6.57 9.49
N HIS A 59 -8.03 -6.51 9.15
CA HIS A 59 -8.65 -7.44 8.20
C HIS A 59 -8.27 -7.16 6.74
N ASN A 60 -8.12 -5.88 6.38
CA ASN A 60 -7.67 -5.45 5.04
C ASN A 60 -6.23 -4.93 5.15
N TYR A 61 -5.35 -5.43 4.29
CA TYR A 61 -3.92 -5.09 4.28
C TYR A 61 -3.32 -5.45 2.92
N ILE A 62 -2.15 -4.90 2.61
CA ILE A 62 -1.37 -5.29 1.44
C ILE A 62 -0.25 -6.24 1.85
N VAL A 63 0.12 -7.16 0.95
CA VAL A 63 1.29 -8.02 1.12
C VAL A 63 2.23 -7.80 -0.04
N PHE A 64 3.45 -7.39 0.27
CA PHE A 64 4.54 -7.48 -0.70
C PHE A 64 4.95 -8.95 -0.80
N THR A 65 4.79 -9.53 -1.99
CA THR A 65 5.10 -10.93 -2.31
C THR A 65 5.74 -11.04 -3.68
N VAL A 66 6.49 -12.13 -3.92
CA VAL A 66 7.08 -12.48 -5.22
C VAL A 66 6.10 -13.39 -5.95
N ASP A 67 4.93 -12.86 -6.29
CA ASP A 67 3.98 -13.52 -7.19
C ASP A 67 4.00 -12.86 -8.55
N LYS A 68 3.44 -13.54 -9.55
CA LYS A 68 3.23 -12.93 -10.87
C LYS A 68 2.41 -11.66 -10.70
N CYS A 69 2.87 -10.55 -11.30
CA CYS A 69 2.06 -9.35 -11.39
C CYS A 69 0.81 -9.63 -12.24
N GLY A 70 -0.31 -9.01 -11.85
CA GLY A 70 -1.59 -9.12 -12.56
C GLY A 70 -1.56 -8.49 -13.95
#